data_AF-A0A844D0R4-F1
#
_entry.id   AF-A0A844D0R4-F1
#
_cell.length_a   1.000
_cell.length_b   1.000
_cell.length_c   1.000
_cell.angle_alpha   90.00
_cell.angle_beta   90.00
_cell.angle_gamma   90.00
#
_symmetry.space_group_name_H-M   'P 1'
#
loop_
_entity.id
_entity.type
_entity.pdbx_description
1 polymer ?
#
loop_
_entity_poly.entity_id
_entity_poly.type
_entity_poly.pdbx_seq_one_letter_code
_entity_poly.pdbx_strand_id
1 'polypeptide(L)'
;MRFTDGDGKIRNKRCSDWETSAAFFKLSRRYDENAALEHLETTYCKDYVETGLVLALGNMAKRPQTWQLLGIFPTAKPLQTMLDL
;
A
#
# COMPACT_ATOMS: atom_id res chain seq x y z
N MET A 1 -14.61 -4.36 -8.24
CA MET A 1 -14.79 -3.67 -9.54
C MET A 1 -14.09 -4.49 -10.62
N ARG A 2 -14.71 -4.75 -11.77
CA ARG A 2 -14.10 -5.46 -12.91
C ARG A 2 -13.53 -4.44 -13.89
N PHE A 3 -12.34 -4.70 -14.43
CA PHE A 3 -11.73 -3.90 -15.49
C PHE A 3 -10.99 -4.79 -16.49
N THR A 4 -10.79 -4.28 -17.72
CA THR A 4 -9.99 -4.92 -18.76
C THR A 4 -8.57 -4.37 -18.68
N ASP A 5 -7.58 -5.25 -18.54
CA ASP A 5 -6.17 -4.86 -18.45
C ASP A 5 -5.53 -4.67 -19.84
N GLY A 6 -4.31 -4.15 -19.91
CA GLY A 6 -3.58 -3.91 -21.16
C GLY A 6 -3.29 -5.18 -21.98
N ASP A 7 -3.41 -6.36 -21.36
CA ASP A 7 -3.33 -7.68 -22.01
C ASP A 7 -4.70 -8.20 -22.50
N GLY A 8 -5.77 -7.40 -22.39
CA GLY A 8 -7.14 -7.76 -22.78
C GLY A 8 -7.88 -8.66 -21.79
N LYS A 9 -7.26 -9.06 -20.67
CA LYS A 9 -7.91 -9.95 -19.69
C LYS A 9 -8.79 -9.16 -18.72
N ILE A 10 -9.90 -9.76 -18.33
CA ILE A 10 -10.78 -9.21 -17.30
C ILE A 10 -10.22 -9.54 -15.92
N ARG A 11 -9.92 -8.50 -15.13
CA ARG A 11 -9.41 -8.63 -13.76
C ARG A 11 -10.41 -8.08 -12.74
N ASN A 12 -10.43 -8.71 -11.56
CA ASN A 12 -11.13 -8.19 -10.40
C ASN A 12 -10.17 -7.31 -9.60
N LYS A 13 -10.55 -6.06 -9.34
CA LYS A 13 -9.80 -5.14 -8.46
C LYS A 13 -9.67 -5.77 -7.07
N ARG A 14 -8.45 -6.19 -6.70
CA ARG A 14 -8.13 -6.81 -5.40
C ARG A 14 -7.86 -5.79 -4.30
N CYS A 15 -7.19 -4.69 -4.66
CA CYS A 15 -6.93 -3.56 -3.78
C CYS A 15 -7.64 -2.33 -4.35
N SER A 16 -8.47 -1.66 -3.55
CA SER A 16 -9.18 -0.45 -3.96
C SER A 16 -8.59 0.84 -3.41
N ASP A 17 -7.36 0.79 -2.95
CA ASP A 17 -6.56 1.95 -2.57
C ASP A 17 -6.43 2.91 -3.76
N TRP A 18 -7.18 4.01 -3.68
CA TRP A 18 -7.16 5.04 -4.70
C TRP A 18 -6.06 6.07 -4.38
N GLU A 19 -5.66 6.17 -3.11
CA GLU A 19 -4.63 7.06 -2.59
C GLU A 19 -3.27 6.74 -3.22
N THR A 20 -2.85 5.47 -3.21
CA THR A 20 -1.60 5.04 -3.85
C THR A 20 -1.65 5.23 -5.36
N SER A 21 -2.80 4.94 -5.99
CA SER A 21 -2.98 5.14 -7.43
C SER A 21 -2.87 6.62 -7.83
N ALA A 22 -3.47 7.52 -7.03
CA ALA A 22 -3.41 8.95 -7.24
C ALA A 22 -2.00 9.51 -6.97
N ALA A 23 -1.31 9.00 -5.94
CA ALA A 23 0.07 9.37 -5.64
C ALA A 23 1.01 8.99 -6.81
N PHE A 24 0.89 7.77 -7.34
CA PHE A 24 1.64 7.34 -8.52
C PHE A 24 1.37 8.24 -9.72
N PHE A 25 0.10 8.48 -10.07
CA PHE A 25 -0.26 9.34 -11.20
C PHE A 25 0.30 10.77 -11.08
N LYS A 26 0.34 11.32 -9.86
CA LYS A 26 0.96 12.63 -9.61
C LYS A 26 2.48 12.59 -9.80
N LEU A 27 3.13 11.54 -9.28
CA LEU A 27 4.59 11.39 -9.33
C LEU A 27 5.10 11.07 -10.73
N SER A 28 4.41 10.24 -11.51
CA SER A 28 4.77 9.89 -12.88
C SER A 28 4.65 11.05 -13.86
N ARG A 29 3.97 12.13 -13.48
CA ARG A 29 3.97 13.41 -14.23
C ARG A 29 5.18 14.29 -13.93
N ARG A 30 5.90 14.00 -12.84
CA ARG A 30 7.07 14.77 -12.37
C ARG A 30 8.38 14.03 -12.61
N TYR A 31 8.36 12.72 -12.47
CA TYR A 31 9.49 11.81 -12.64
C TYR A 31 9.21 10.82 -13.76
N ASP A 32 10.23 10.08 -14.21
CA ASP A 32 9.98 8.87 -14.99
C ASP A 32 9.26 7.80 -14.13
N GLU A 33 8.67 6.81 -14.80
CA GLU A 33 7.85 5.79 -14.14
C GLU A 33 8.63 5.00 -13.08
N ASN A 34 9.87 4.61 -13.38
CA ASN A 34 10.69 3.82 -12.45
C ASN A 34 11.04 4.65 -11.21
N ALA A 35 11.42 5.91 -11.39
CA ALA A 35 11.69 6.83 -10.28
C ALA A 35 10.43 7.10 -9.44
N ALA A 36 9.25 7.17 -10.06
CA ALA A 36 7.99 7.31 -9.31
C ALA A 36 7.68 6.06 -8.46
N LEU A 37 7.94 4.86 -8.98
CA LEU A 37 7.81 3.61 -8.24
C LEU A 37 8.81 3.51 -7.10
N GLU A 38 10.08 3.81 -7.36
CA GLU A 38 11.15 3.81 -6.35
C GLU A 38 10.85 4.80 -5.22
N HIS A 39 10.30 5.98 -5.56
CA HIS A 39 9.90 6.98 -4.57
C HIS A 39 8.77 6.46 -3.65
N LEU A 40 7.75 5.81 -4.22
CA LEU A 40 6.65 5.23 -3.44
C LEU A 40 7.13 4.07 -2.56
N GLU A 41 7.97 3.20 -3.10
CA GLU A 41 8.57 2.09 -2.36
C GLU A 41 9.41 2.61 -1.18
N THR A 42 10.29 3.58 -1.44
CA THR A 42 11.11 4.20 -0.39
C THR A 42 10.23 4.82 0.69
N THR A 43 9.20 5.58 0.30
CA THR A 43 8.34 6.26 1.28
C THR A 43 7.55 5.25 2.12
N TYR A 44 6.89 4.29 1.49
CA TYR A 44 5.92 3.42 2.18
C TYR A 44 6.55 2.20 2.85
N CYS A 45 7.58 1.63 2.23
CA CYS A 45 8.21 0.39 2.72
C CYS A 45 9.43 0.67 3.60
N LYS A 46 10.03 1.87 3.50
CA LYS A 46 11.22 2.23 4.27
C LYS A 46 10.96 3.39 5.22
N ASP A 47 10.74 4.61 4.73
CA ASP A 47 10.71 5.81 5.56
C ASP A 47 9.60 5.77 6.62
N TYR A 48 8.40 5.31 6.25
CA TYR A 48 7.30 5.16 7.21
C TYR A 48 7.59 4.09 8.26
N VAL A 49 8.18 2.96 7.87
CA VAL A 49 8.52 1.89 8.81
C VAL A 49 9.62 2.35 9.77
N GLU A 50 10.67 3.01 9.26
CA GLU A 50 11.79 3.54 10.03
C GLU A 50 11.41 4.68 10.99
N THR A 51 10.28 5.35 10.75
CA THR A 51 9.75 6.38 11.66
C THR A 51 8.84 5.81 12.75
N GLY A 52 8.58 4.50 12.74
CA GLY A 52 7.73 3.83 13.72
C GLY A 52 6.25 3.82 13.35
N LEU A 53 5.91 3.95 12.07
CA LEU A 53 4.55 3.75 11.59
C LEU A 53 4.25 2.24 11.51
N VAL A 54 3.18 1.80 12.18
CA VAL A 54 2.73 0.40 12.17
C VAL A 54 1.33 0.26 11.57
N LEU A 55 1.13 -0.82 10.82
CA LEU A 55 -0.16 -1.18 10.22
C LEU A 55 -0.90 -2.15 11.15
N ALA A 56 -2.12 -1.79 11.56
CA ALA A 56 -2.99 -2.71 12.28
C ALA A 56 -3.82 -3.53 11.29
N LEU A 57 -3.53 -4.82 11.20
CA LEU A 57 -4.31 -5.78 10.42
C LEU A 57 -5.23 -6.57 11.34
N GLY A 58 -6.46 -6.78 10.91
CA GLY A 58 -7.39 -7.60 11.65
C GLY A 58 -8.65 -7.89 10.87
N ASN A 59 -9.60 -8.52 11.53
CA ASN A 59 -10.89 -8.86 10.96
C ASN A 59 -12.01 -8.15 11.72
N MET A 60 -13.15 -7.98 11.04
CA MET A 60 -14.35 -7.48 11.68
C MET A 60 -15.17 -8.66 12.19
N ALA A 61 -15.80 -8.53 13.36
CA ALA A 61 -16.65 -9.59 13.93
C ALA A 61 -17.72 -10.10 12.95
N LYS A 62 -18.28 -9.22 12.12
CA LYS A 62 -19.28 -9.54 11.09
C LYS A 62 -18.70 -10.29 9.87
N ARG A 63 -17.38 -10.25 9.66
CA ARG A 63 -16.66 -10.86 8.52
C ARG A 63 -15.28 -11.40 8.98
N PRO A 64 -15.25 -12.43 9.84
CA PRO A 64 -14.01 -12.94 10.44
C PRO A 64 -13.01 -13.51 9.43
N GLN A 65 -13.49 -13.97 8.27
CA GLN A 65 -12.70 -14.52 7.18
C GLN A 65 -12.00 -13.44 6.33
N THR A 66 -12.29 -12.16 6.54
CA THR A 66 -11.76 -11.07 5.71
C THR A 66 -10.78 -10.23 6.51
N TRP A 67 -9.49 -10.39 6.20
CA TRP A 67 -8.42 -9.52 6.67
C TRP A 67 -8.52 -8.15 6.04
N GLN A 68 -8.42 -7.12 6.87
CA GLN A 68 -8.51 -5.72 6.48
C GLN A 68 -7.46 -4.92 7.22
N LEU A 69 -6.99 -3.85 6.58
CA LEU A 69 -6.23 -2.82 7.25
C LEU A 69 -7.21 -2.02 8.12
N LEU A 70 -7.07 -2.11 9.44
CA LEU A 70 -7.93 -1.44 10.42
C LEU A 70 -7.46 -0.03 10.73
N GLY A 71 -6.17 0.23 10.57
CA GLY A 71 -5.60 1.55 10.80
C GLY A 71 -4.09 1.60 10.72
N ILE A 72 -3.59 2.81 10.89
CA ILE A 72 -2.17 3.15 10.90
C ILE A 72 -1.89 3.86 12.21
N PHE A 73 -0.85 3.45 12.92
CA PHE A 73 -0.52 3.98 14.24
C PHE A 73 0.95 4.42 14.30
N PRO A 74 1.24 5.63 14.79
CA PRO A 74 2.60 6.01 15.10
C PRO A 74 3.04 5.36 16.42
N THR A 75 4.30 4.97 16.49
CA THR A 75 4.95 4.45 17.70
C THR A 75 6.20 5.26 18.00
N ALA A 76 6.63 5.29 19.26
CA ALA A 76 7.76 6.12 19.69
C ALA A 76 9.12 5.66 19.12
N LYS A 77 9.21 4.41 18.66
CA LYS A 77 10.38 3.81 18.04
C LYS A 77 9.94 2.74 17.06
N PRO A 78 10.71 2.46 15.99
CA PRO A 78 10.43 1.36 15.08
C PRO A 78 10.26 0.05 15.84
N LEU A 79 9.07 -0.56 15.71
CA LEU A 79 8.76 -1.87 16.28
C LEU A 79 8.98 -3.00 15.28
N GLN A 80 9.12 -2.67 14.00
CA GLN A 80 9.22 -3.63 12.91
C GLN A 80 10.63 -3.55 12.31
N THR A 81 11.44 -4.57 12.58
CA THR A 81 12.87 -4.59 12.19
C THR A 81 13.13 -5.19 10.81
N MET A 82 12.21 -6.03 10.30
CA MET A 82 12.17 -6.50 8.91
C MET A 82 10.88 -7.33 8.72
N LEU A 83 10.30 -7.29 7.52
CA LEU A 83 9.34 -8.30 7.07
C LEU A 83 10.17 -9.43 6.43
N ASP A 84 10.46 -10.47 7.20
CA ASP A 84 11.00 -11.71 6.63
C ASP A 84 9.88 -12.37 5.82
N LEU A 85 9.92 -12.20 4.49
CA LEU A 85 9.02 -12.84 3.52
C LEU A 85 9.70 -14.03 2.86
#